data_AF-A0A7C8JRV6-F1
#
_entry.id   AF-A0A7C8JRV6-F1
#
_cell.length_a   1.000
_cell.length_b   1.000
_cell.length_c   1.000
_cell.angle_alpha   90.00
_cell.angle_beta   90.00
_cell.angle_gamma   90.00
#
_symmetry.space_group_name_H-M   'P 1'
#
loop_
_entity.id
_entity.type
_entity.pdbx_description
1 polymer ?
#
loop_
_entity_poly.entity_id
_entity_poly.type
_entity_poly.pdbx_seq_one_letter_code
_entity_poly.pdbx_strand_id
1 'polypeptide(L)'
;MDDDYDSGEDIIATSNGAITTTNELSRRKRKRAKREAVQLEEGRVEVPAKKLRTSPDAGSAPTKGPNKPTKLKGNNGGKQDAKGKGKGKGNGKGKPMAKDGGKEDASSIDDSIVMMDPKIMADFVAQRIQKFNKDLSTVELGDRIPSESIYIDTTAHTAERSLQNVCEYMEKFCTKKGQSSISHLKSSPKAAGSPHTIFICPAALRAADVVRIMRKYQTTDSQIAKFFAKHVKLSEHIEYAKKTRIGIAVGTPARLVDLIKDGALQIKYVQRVVLDVSYLDAKKRGLWDIKEVQDKLVELLAVEGVRRRLEGGGEEDSRGLMFY
;
A
#
# COMPACT_ATOMS: atom_id res chain seq x y z
N MET A 1 9.44 16.62 -28.35
CA MET A 1 9.89 15.34 -28.91
C MET A 1 9.01 14.34 -28.25
N ASP A 2 7.95 14.06 -28.97
CA ASP A 2 6.74 13.41 -28.52
C ASP A 2 6.77 11.97 -29.02
N ASP A 3 5.84 11.16 -28.52
CA ASP A 3 5.45 9.86 -29.04
C ASP A 3 6.50 8.73 -29.03
N ASP A 4 6.42 7.91 -27.98
CA ASP A 4 6.47 6.44 -28.10
C ASP A 4 5.71 5.83 -26.89
N TYR A 5 4.39 6.04 -26.89
CA TYR A 5 3.49 5.31 -25.98
C TYR A 5 3.01 4.04 -26.69
N ASP A 6 3.49 2.89 -26.21
CA ASP A 6 3.03 1.56 -26.60
C ASP A 6 1.49 1.51 -26.63
N SER A 7 0.93 1.39 -27.83
CA SER A 7 -0.51 1.47 -28.10
C SER A 7 -1.19 0.09 -28.06
N GLY A 8 -0.73 -0.78 -27.16
CA GLY A 8 -1.27 -2.11 -26.94
C GLY A 8 -2.81 -2.12 -26.89
N GLU A 9 -3.44 -2.72 -27.90
CA GLU A 9 -4.90 -2.74 -28.02
C GLU A 9 -5.51 -3.70 -27.00
N ASP A 10 -6.24 -3.16 -26.02
CA ASP A 10 -6.97 -3.96 -25.03
C ASP A 10 -8.01 -4.88 -25.72
N ILE A 11 -7.82 -6.19 -25.52
CA ILE A 11 -8.70 -7.27 -25.99
C ILE A 11 -9.81 -7.51 -24.96
N ILE A 12 -11.07 -7.58 -25.40
CA ILE A 12 -12.23 -7.80 -24.54
C ILE A 12 -13.05 -9.00 -25.02
N ALA A 13 -13.30 -9.95 -24.11
CA ALA A 13 -14.27 -11.02 -24.31
C ALA A 13 -15.71 -10.51 -24.08
N THR A 14 -16.61 -10.81 -25.01
CA THR A 14 -18.04 -10.47 -24.90
C THR A 14 -18.85 -11.63 -24.29
N SER A 15 -20.07 -11.35 -23.82
CA SER A 15 -20.97 -12.31 -23.17
C SER A 15 -21.30 -13.57 -23.99
N ASN A 16 -21.03 -13.55 -25.30
CA ASN A 16 -21.33 -14.63 -26.23
C ASN A 16 -20.05 -15.41 -26.63
N GLY A 17 -18.96 -15.25 -25.88
CA GLY A 17 -17.67 -15.95 -26.13
C GLY A 17 -16.81 -15.35 -27.25
N ALA A 18 -17.30 -14.35 -27.98
CA ALA A 18 -16.54 -13.69 -29.04
C ALA A 18 -15.54 -12.66 -28.49
N ILE A 19 -14.31 -12.71 -29.00
CA ILE A 19 -13.19 -11.82 -28.68
C ILE A 19 -13.19 -10.63 -29.66
N THR A 20 -13.06 -9.39 -29.17
CA THR A 20 -13.03 -8.15 -29.99
C THR A 20 -12.22 -7.06 -29.28
N THR A 21 -11.73 -6.05 -30.01
CA THR A 21 -10.91 -4.97 -29.43
C THR A 21 -11.76 -3.80 -28.92
N THR A 22 -11.24 -3.06 -27.94
CA THR A 22 -11.85 -1.82 -27.41
C THR A 22 -12.26 -0.82 -28.49
N ASN A 23 -11.42 -0.64 -29.50
CA ASN A 23 -11.63 0.26 -30.63
C ASN A 23 -12.82 -0.21 -31.49
N GLU A 24 -12.89 -1.52 -31.78
CA GLU A 24 -13.98 -2.10 -32.55
C GLU A 24 -15.33 -2.04 -31.82
N LEU A 25 -15.36 -2.38 -30.52
CA LEU A 25 -16.55 -2.29 -29.69
C LEU A 25 -17.06 -0.84 -29.57
N SER A 26 -16.15 0.12 -29.48
CA SER A 26 -16.47 1.56 -29.46
C SER A 26 -17.02 2.07 -30.79
N ARG A 27 -16.45 1.62 -31.93
CA ARG A 27 -16.98 1.89 -33.27
C ARG A 27 -18.37 1.29 -33.46
N ARG A 28 -18.61 0.05 -33.01
CA ARG A 28 -19.92 -0.61 -33.04
C ARG A 28 -20.96 0.14 -32.19
N LYS A 29 -20.63 0.56 -30.96
CA LYS A 29 -21.51 1.40 -30.11
C LYS A 29 -21.85 2.74 -30.77
N ARG A 30 -20.86 3.46 -31.30
CA ARG A 30 -21.09 4.74 -32.02
C ARG A 30 -21.97 4.56 -33.27
N LYS A 31 -21.75 3.48 -34.05
CA LYS A 31 -22.55 3.16 -35.25
C LYS A 31 -24.00 2.79 -34.91
N ARG A 32 -24.23 2.12 -33.77
CA ARG A 32 -25.58 1.83 -33.25
C ARG A 32 -26.28 3.09 -32.77
N ALA A 33 -25.66 3.88 -31.90
CA ALA A 33 -26.23 5.14 -31.42
C ALA A 33 -26.56 6.11 -32.57
N LYS A 34 -25.73 6.17 -33.62
CA LYS A 34 -26.03 6.97 -34.82
C LYS A 34 -27.22 6.45 -35.64
N ARG A 35 -27.50 5.14 -35.63
CA ARG A 35 -28.71 4.56 -36.27
C ARG A 35 -29.97 4.82 -35.45
N GLU A 36 -29.89 4.66 -34.12
CA GLU A 36 -30.99 4.96 -33.20
C GLU A 36 -31.36 6.46 -33.22
N ALA A 37 -30.36 7.36 -33.35
CA ALA A 37 -30.60 8.79 -33.52
C ALA A 37 -31.31 9.15 -34.84
N VAL A 38 -30.94 8.54 -35.97
CA VAL A 38 -31.59 8.79 -37.27
C VAL A 38 -33.06 8.32 -37.24
N GLN A 39 -33.35 7.16 -36.65
CA GLN A 39 -34.73 6.68 -36.49
C GLN A 39 -35.59 7.58 -35.57
N LEU A 40 -34.97 8.34 -34.66
CA LEU A 40 -35.67 9.30 -33.80
C LEU A 40 -35.93 10.66 -34.49
N GLU A 41 -35.12 11.05 -35.48
CA GLU A 41 -35.38 12.24 -36.29
C GLU A 41 -36.42 12.00 -37.40
N GLU A 42 -36.40 10.82 -38.05
CA GLU A 42 -37.37 10.45 -39.10
C GLU A 42 -38.81 10.30 -38.57
N GLY A 43 -39.01 10.19 -37.24
CA GLY A 43 -40.32 9.99 -36.61
C GLY A 43 -41.08 11.26 -36.18
N ARG A 44 -40.57 12.48 -36.47
CA ARG A 44 -41.07 13.72 -35.84
C ARG A 44 -41.87 14.61 -36.79
N VAL A 45 -43.20 14.47 -36.79
CA VAL A 45 -44.13 15.38 -37.48
C VAL A 45 -44.30 16.69 -36.70
N GLU A 46 -44.19 17.84 -37.39
CA GLU A 46 -44.34 19.16 -36.78
C GLU A 46 -45.79 19.54 -36.46
N VAL A 47 -45.97 20.35 -35.41
CA VAL A 47 -47.21 21.10 -35.13
C VAL A 47 -46.84 22.54 -34.72
N PRO A 48 -47.43 23.60 -35.31
CA PRO A 48 -46.88 24.96 -35.22
C PRO A 48 -47.28 25.75 -33.95
N ALA A 49 -46.47 26.77 -33.64
CA ALA A 49 -46.49 27.53 -32.38
C ALA A 49 -47.47 28.73 -32.34
N LYS A 50 -47.74 29.23 -31.12
CA LYS A 50 -48.37 30.55 -30.86
C LYS A 50 -47.53 31.41 -29.89
N LYS A 51 -47.52 32.72 -30.12
CA LYS A 51 -46.75 33.79 -29.42
C LYS A 51 -47.46 34.32 -28.16
N LEU A 52 -46.70 34.94 -27.23
CA LEU A 52 -47.01 36.19 -26.47
C LEU A 52 -45.72 36.60 -25.68
N ARG A 53 -45.06 37.75 -25.92
CA ARG A 53 -45.21 39.14 -25.40
C ARG A 53 -44.59 39.47 -24.01
N THR A 54 -43.46 40.20 -24.08
CA THR A 54 -42.86 41.29 -23.25
C THR A 54 -43.42 41.75 -21.88
N SER A 55 -42.55 41.73 -20.85
CA SER A 55 -42.01 42.83 -19.95
C SER A 55 -42.92 43.87 -19.24
N PRO A 56 -42.45 44.65 -18.22
CA PRO A 56 -41.47 44.45 -17.10
C PRO A 56 -41.97 44.97 -15.69
N ASP A 57 -41.14 44.96 -14.62
CA ASP A 57 -40.66 46.17 -13.85
C ASP A 57 -40.15 45.94 -12.37
N ALA A 58 -39.23 46.83 -11.94
CA ALA A 58 -38.68 47.31 -10.63
C ALA A 58 -38.81 46.61 -9.24
N GLY A 59 -37.79 46.86 -8.36
CA GLY A 59 -38.08 47.19 -6.94
C GLY A 59 -37.13 46.80 -5.77
N SER A 60 -35.96 47.45 -5.62
CA SER A 60 -35.24 47.83 -4.36
C SER A 60 -35.28 47.01 -3.02
N ALA A 61 -34.11 46.90 -2.36
CA ALA A 61 -33.90 46.64 -0.91
C ALA A 61 -33.40 47.94 -0.19
N PRO A 62 -32.87 47.99 1.07
CA PRO A 62 -32.89 47.08 2.26
C PRO A 62 -33.22 47.80 3.61
N THR A 63 -33.16 47.16 4.80
CA THR A 63 -32.63 47.75 6.08
C THR A 63 -32.56 46.82 7.34
N LYS A 64 -31.43 46.93 8.07
CA LYS A 64 -31.15 46.86 9.54
C LYS A 64 -31.70 45.75 10.50
N GLY A 65 -30.80 45.24 11.37
CA GLY A 65 -31.11 44.55 12.65
C GLY A 65 -31.33 45.53 13.84
N PRO A 66 -31.21 45.16 15.15
CA PRO A 66 -30.13 44.31 15.71
C PRO A 66 -30.42 43.44 16.97
N ASN A 67 -29.35 42.80 17.48
CA ASN A 67 -29.01 42.51 18.89
C ASN A 67 -29.50 41.26 19.67
N LYS A 68 -28.59 40.87 20.59
CA LYS A 68 -28.52 39.70 21.48
C LYS A 68 -28.67 40.16 22.95
N PRO A 69 -29.02 39.27 23.89
CA PRO A 69 -28.34 39.32 25.18
C PRO A 69 -27.88 37.95 25.72
N THR A 70 -26.92 38.01 26.65
CA THR A 70 -26.39 36.90 27.48
C THR A 70 -26.71 37.16 28.97
N LYS A 71 -26.76 36.09 29.80
CA LYS A 71 -26.24 35.98 31.20
C LYS A 71 -26.76 34.65 31.85
N LEU A 72 -25.90 33.83 32.49
CA LEU A 72 -25.62 33.71 33.97
C LEU A 72 -26.85 33.25 34.82
N LYS A 73 -26.79 32.52 35.94
CA LYS A 73 -25.71 32.04 36.87
C LYS A 73 -26.26 30.95 37.84
N GLY A 74 -25.39 30.26 38.62
CA GLY A 74 -25.74 29.43 39.81
C GLY A 74 -25.01 28.07 39.82
N ASN A 75 -23.95 27.76 40.57
CA ASN A 75 -23.56 27.94 42.00
C ASN A 75 -24.40 27.04 42.96
N ASN A 76 -23.89 26.36 44.01
CA ASN A 76 -22.62 26.50 44.78
C ASN A 76 -22.33 25.31 45.76
N GLY A 77 -21.08 25.13 46.26
CA GLY A 77 -20.68 24.36 47.48
C GLY A 77 -20.83 22.81 47.47
N GLY A 78 -20.23 21.94 48.33
CA GLY A 78 -19.30 22.03 49.48
C GLY A 78 -19.28 20.67 50.27
N LYS A 79 -18.40 20.34 51.24
CA LYS A 79 -17.10 20.91 51.70
C LYS A 79 -16.34 20.03 52.76
N GLN A 80 -15.21 19.38 52.41
CA GLN A 80 -14.03 19.04 53.28
C GLN A 80 -14.07 17.93 54.38
N ASP A 81 -12.85 17.60 54.87
CA ASP A 81 -12.45 16.89 56.12
C ASP A 81 -12.53 15.33 56.19
N ALA A 82 -11.69 14.56 56.92
CA ALA A 82 -10.33 14.74 57.50
C ALA A 82 -9.67 13.38 57.90
N LYS A 83 -8.40 13.42 58.39
CA LYS A 83 -7.49 12.32 58.80
C LYS A 83 -8.06 11.18 59.69
N GLY A 84 -7.48 9.97 59.55
CA GLY A 84 -7.45 8.92 60.59
C GLY A 84 -6.27 7.93 60.43
N LYS A 85 -5.55 7.60 61.51
CA LYS A 85 -4.43 6.62 61.55
C LYS A 85 -4.87 5.32 62.25
N GLY A 86 -4.37 4.16 61.79
CA GLY A 86 -4.43 2.88 62.51
C GLY A 86 -3.22 1.99 62.17
N LYS A 87 -2.59 1.36 63.17
CA LYS A 87 -1.41 0.47 63.00
C LYS A 87 -1.82 -1.01 63.11
N GLY A 88 -1.14 -1.89 62.35
CA GLY A 88 -1.08 -3.33 62.58
C GLY A 88 0.30 -3.88 62.17
N LYS A 89 0.95 -4.70 63.02
CA LYS A 89 2.28 -5.29 62.79
C LYS A 89 2.15 -6.70 62.17
N GLY A 90 3.14 -7.11 61.37
CA GLY A 90 3.34 -8.51 60.96
C GLY A 90 4.73 -8.74 60.36
N ASN A 91 5.51 -9.64 60.98
CA ASN A 91 6.95 -9.91 60.75
C ASN A 91 7.45 -9.95 59.30
N GLY A 92 8.71 -9.50 59.12
CA GLY A 92 9.52 -9.83 57.93
C GLY A 92 10.42 -11.05 58.14
N LYS A 93 10.87 -11.65 57.02
CA LYS A 93 12.06 -12.51 56.90
C LYS A 93 12.42 -12.64 55.41
N GLY A 94 13.71 -12.65 55.09
CA GLY A 94 14.23 -13.04 53.76
C GLY A 94 14.16 -11.98 52.68
N LYS A 95 15.32 -11.45 52.30
CA LYS A 95 15.53 -10.63 51.10
C LYS A 95 16.13 -11.53 50.01
N PRO A 96 15.41 -11.87 48.92
CA PRO A 96 16.05 -12.24 47.67
C PRO A 96 16.45 -10.95 46.93
N MET A 97 17.58 -10.98 46.23
CA MET A 97 17.95 -9.93 45.28
C MET A 97 16.80 -9.73 44.28
N ALA A 98 16.46 -8.47 43.97
CA ALA A 98 15.68 -8.19 42.77
C ALA A 98 16.51 -8.63 41.55
N LYS A 99 16.22 -9.81 41.02
CA LYS A 99 16.74 -10.21 39.71
C LYS A 99 15.95 -9.46 38.66
N ASP A 100 16.54 -8.33 38.29
CA ASP A 100 16.62 -7.75 36.95
C ASP A 100 15.31 -7.78 36.14
N GLY A 101 14.73 -6.60 35.94
CA GLY A 101 13.63 -6.44 34.98
C GLY A 101 14.10 -6.95 33.62
N GLY A 102 13.31 -7.82 33.00
CA GLY A 102 13.72 -8.49 31.78
C GLY A 102 14.21 -7.51 30.73
N LYS A 103 15.43 -7.72 30.24
CA LYS A 103 15.85 -7.12 28.97
C LYS A 103 14.81 -7.51 27.93
N GLU A 104 14.10 -6.53 27.41
CA GLU A 104 13.46 -6.69 26.11
C GLU A 104 14.61 -6.85 25.12
N ASP A 105 14.88 -8.09 24.72
CA ASP A 105 15.99 -8.41 23.83
C ASP A 105 15.89 -7.55 22.56
N ALA A 106 16.94 -6.80 22.25
CA ALA A 106 16.92 -5.89 21.12
C ALA A 106 16.70 -6.67 19.81
N SER A 107 15.93 -6.07 18.90
CA SER A 107 15.87 -6.52 17.51
C SER A 107 17.27 -6.58 16.91
N SER A 108 17.54 -7.59 16.10
CA SER A 108 18.85 -7.79 15.46
C SER A 108 18.71 -7.98 13.95
N ILE A 109 19.83 -8.16 13.28
CA ILE A 109 19.93 -8.35 11.84
C ILE A 109 20.51 -9.74 11.58
N ASP A 110 20.03 -10.40 10.52
CA ASP A 110 20.59 -11.63 9.97
C ASP A 110 21.50 -11.30 8.79
N ASP A 111 22.81 -11.35 9.01
CA ASP A 111 23.82 -11.04 7.99
C ASP A 111 23.91 -12.13 6.90
N SER A 112 23.36 -13.34 7.13
CA SER A 112 23.41 -14.41 6.12
C SER A 112 22.64 -14.06 4.84
N ILE A 113 21.65 -13.16 4.97
CA ILE A 113 20.81 -12.66 3.87
C ILE A 113 21.65 -11.84 2.86
N VAL A 114 22.78 -11.25 3.29
CA VAL A 114 23.66 -10.42 2.44
C VAL A 114 24.22 -11.21 1.25
N MET A 115 24.57 -12.48 1.49
CA MET A 115 25.29 -13.34 0.54
C MET A 115 24.38 -14.24 -0.31
N MET A 116 23.06 -14.08 -0.20
CA MET A 116 22.11 -14.88 -0.98
C MET A 116 22.03 -14.38 -2.42
N ASP A 117 22.44 -15.21 -3.37
CA ASP A 117 22.14 -15.04 -4.79
C ASP A 117 20.65 -15.40 -5.09
N PRO A 118 20.11 -15.12 -6.29
CA PRO A 118 18.71 -15.41 -6.64
C PRO A 118 18.28 -16.86 -6.40
N LYS A 119 19.18 -17.83 -6.60
CA LYS A 119 18.92 -19.26 -6.41
C LYS A 119 18.82 -19.60 -4.93
N ILE A 120 19.76 -19.11 -4.12
CA ILE A 120 19.74 -19.27 -2.66
C ILE A 120 18.51 -18.56 -2.06
N MET A 121 18.10 -17.39 -2.59
CA MET A 121 16.86 -16.73 -2.18
C MET A 121 15.62 -17.57 -2.49
N ALA A 122 15.53 -18.17 -3.68
CA ALA A 122 14.43 -19.04 -4.08
C ALA A 122 14.34 -20.29 -3.18
N ASP A 123 15.47 -21.00 -2.98
CA ASP A 123 15.56 -22.16 -2.09
C ASP A 123 15.19 -21.80 -0.64
N PHE A 124 15.64 -20.64 -0.14
CA PHE A 124 15.28 -20.12 1.18
C PHE A 124 13.77 -19.91 1.30
N VAL A 125 13.12 -19.25 0.32
CA VAL A 125 11.66 -19.07 0.34
C VAL A 125 10.93 -20.40 0.27
N ALA A 126 11.34 -21.31 -0.62
CA ALA A 126 10.72 -22.62 -0.76
C ALA A 126 10.72 -23.41 0.56
N GLN A 127 11.87 -23.49 1.23
CA GLN A 127 12.02 -24.13 2.54
C GLN A 127 11.15 -23.47 3.62
N ARG A 128 11.09 -22.14 3.64
CA ARG A 128 10.27 -21.40 4.63
C ARG A 128 8.77 -21.60 4.40
N ILE A 129 8.30 -21.64 3.15
CA ILE A 129 6.90 -21.94 2.82
C ILE A 129 6.57 -23.39 3.21
N GLN A 130 7.41 -24.35 2.82
CA GLN A 130 7.19 -25.77 3.12
C GLN A 130 7.12 -26.05 4.63
N LYS A 131 7.91 -25.34 5.46
CA LYS A 131 7.93 -25.45 6.93
C LYS A 131 6.54 -25.34 7.57
N PHE A 132 5.67 -24.47 7.04
CA PHE A 132 4.32 -24.21 7.58
C PHE A 132 3.17 -24.79 6.74
N ASN A 133 3.47 -25.46 5.63
CA ASN A 133 2.49 -25.98 4.66
C ASN A 133 2.82 -27.45 4.31
N LYS A 134 2.97 -28.30 5.35
CA LYS A 134 3.38 -29.71 5.23
C LYS A 134 2.29 -30.64 4.69
N ASP A 135 1.06 -30.13 4.71
CA ASP A 135 -0.20 -30.76 4.32
C ASP A 135 -0.57 -30.48 2.86
N LEU A 136 0.12 -29.54 2.19
CA LEU A 136 -0.12 -29.24 0.78
C LEU A 136 0.56 -30.25 -0.15
N SER A 137 -0.09 -30.51 -1.29
CA SER A 137 0.51 -31.27 -2.38
C SER A 137 1.67 -30.53 -3.05
N THR A 138 2.51 -31.26 -3.79
CA THR A 138 3.63 -30.69 -4.56
C THR A 138 3.18 -29.62 -5.56
N VAL A 139 1.97 -29.76 -6.13
CA VAL A 139 1.40 -28.79 -7.07
C VAL A 139 0.98 -27.50 -6.36
N GLU A 140 0.22 -27.60 -5.27
CA GLU A 140 -0.21 -26.44 -4.47
C GLU A 140 0.97 -25.70 -3.83
N LEU A 141 2.05 -26.41 -3.50
CA LEU A 141 3.29 -25.80 -3.03
C LEU A 141 4.03 -25.09 -4.18
N GLY A 142 4.07 -25.68 -5.38
CA GLY A 142 4.65 -25.07 -6.58
C GLY A 142 3.96 -23.77 -7.00
N ASP A 143 2.64 -23.70 -6.90
CA ASP A 143 1.86 -22.48 -7.19
C ASP A 143 2.17 -21.33 -6.22
N ARG A 144 2.60 -21.66 -4.99
CA ARG A 144 2.92 -20.70 -3.91
C ARG A 144 4.37 -20.23 -3.92
N ILE A 145 5.29 -20.99 -4.48
CA ILE A 145 6.71 -20.66 -4.52
C ILE A 145 6.96 -19.66 -5.68
N PRO A 146 7.55 -18.48 -5.42
CA PRO A 146 7.97 -17.58 -6.48
C PRO A 146 9.10 -18.19 -7.33
N SER A 147 9.05 -17.98 -8.65
CA SER A 147 10.11 -18.44 -9.56
C SER A 147 11.44 -17.76 -9.27
N GLU A 148 12.56 -18.49 -9.33
CA GLU A 148 13.94 -17.94 -9.24
C GLU A 148 14.13 -16.72 -10.16
N SER A 149 13.54 -16.77 -11.35
CA SER A 149 13.61 -15.72 -12.38
C SER A 149 13.04 -14.35 -11.99
N ILE A 150 12.34 -14.22 -10.85
CA ILE A 150 11.86 -12.92 -10.37
C ILE A 150 12.76 -12.33 -9.28
N TYR A 151 13.73 -13.05 -8.74
CA TYR A 151 14.60 -12.54 -7.68
C TYR A 151 15.70 -11.68 -8.27
N ILE A 152 15.88 -10.47 -7.72
CA ILE A 152 16.96 -9.57 -8.12
C ILE A 152 18.21 -9.94 -7.32
N ASP A 153 19.33 -10.19 -8.02
CA ASP A 153 20.63 -10.33 -7.38
C ASP A 153 21.00 -9.01 -6.69
N THR A 154 21.20 -9.10 -5.38
CA THR A 154 21.59 -7.97 -4.53
C THR A 154 22.86 -8.24 -3.70
N THR A 155 23.59 -9.32 -4.03
CA THR A 155 24.88 -9.69 -3.41
C THR A 155 25.94 -8.59 -3.54
N ALA A 156 25.84 -7.76 -4.59
CA ALA A 156 26.70 -6.60 -4.79
C ALA A 156 26.58 -5.54 -3.67
N HIS A 157 25.57 -5.59 -2.78
CA HIS A 157 25.49 -4.74 -1.59
C HIS A 157 25.97 -5.52 -0.37
N THR A 158 27.25 -5.30 -0.03
CA THR A 158 27.98 -5.97 1.04
C THR A 158 27.84 -5.30 2.41
N ALA A 159 27.16 -4.15 2.49
CA ALA A 159 26.88 -3.49 3.76
C ALA A 159 25.79 -4.25 4.55
N GLU A 160 25.84 -4.13 5.87
CA GLU A 160 24.82 -4.64 6.78
C GLU A 160 23.43 -4.08 6.37
N ARG A 161 22.40 -4.94 6.31
CA ARG A 161 21.04 -4.53 5.91
C ARG A 161 20.25 -3.91 7.07
N SER A 162 20.92 -3.03 7.82
CA SER A 162 20.36 -2.30 8.96
C SER A 162 19.44 -1.17 8.55
N LEU A 163 18.56 -0.74 9.46
CA LEU A 163 17.59 0.34 9.21
C LEU A 163 18.23 1.61 8.62
N GLN A 164 19.48 1.90 8.97
CA GLN A 164 20.28 3.03 8.52
C GLN A 164 20.68 2.92 7.04
N ASN A 165 20.97 1.72 6.56
CA ASN A 165 21.53 1.46 5.23
C ASN A 165 20.44 1.25 4.15
N VAL A 166 19.16 1.18 4.54
CA VAL A 166 18.04 0.90 3.62
C VAL A 166 17.97 1.90 2.47
N CYS A 167 18.31 3.16 2.70
CA CYS A 167 18.33 4.17 1.65
C CYS A 167 19.44 3.96 0.62
N GLU A 168 20.62 3.53 1.05
CA GLU A 168 21.73 3.22 0.14
C GLU A 168 21.40 1.99 -0.72
N TYR A 169 20.90 0.93 -0.10
CA TYR A 169 20.43 -0.27 -0.79
C TYR A 169 19.35 0.06 -1.83
N MET A 170 18.35 0.87 -1.44
CA MET A 170 17.28 1.29 -2.35
C MET A 170 17.83 2.13 -3.50
N GLU A 171 18.76 3.06 -3.26
CA GLU A 171 19.38 3.87 -4.32
C GLU A 171 20.27 3.04 -5.25
N LYS A 172 20.91 1.98 -4.74
CA LYS A 172 21.72 1.06 -5.55
C LYS A 172 20.88 0.22 -6.51
N PHE A 173 19.76 -0.35 -6.04
CA PHE A 173 19.01 -1.35 -6.80
C PHE A 173 17.64 -0.89 -7.32
N CYS A 174 17.12 0.28 -6.94
CA CYS A 174 15.87 0.82 -7.50
C CYS A 174 16.10 1.64 -8.78
N THR A 175 16.73 1.01 -9.77
CA THR A 175 17.03 1.61 -11.08
C THR A 175 15.79 1.71 -11.97
N LYS A 176 15.72 2.77 -12.78
CA LYS A 176 14.72 2.92 -13.84
C LYS A 176 15.34 3.53 -15.08
N LYS A 177 15.22 2.87 -16.23
CA LYS A 177 15.85 3.31 -17.49
C LYS A 177 15.48 4.76 -17.82
N GLY A 178 16.49 5.58 -18.08
CA GLY A 178 16.35 7.01 -18.35
C GLY A 178 16.15 7.91 -17.12
N GLN A 179 16.26 7.38 -15.89
CA GLN A 179 16.16 8.15 -14.65
C GLN A 179 17.22 7.70 -13.62
N SER A 180 17.71 8.62 -12.79
CA SER A 180 18.53 8.23 -11.64
C SER A 180 17.68 7.58 -10.56
N SER A 181 18.23 6.61 -9.81
CA SER A 181 17.48 5.90 -8.75
C SER A 181 16.86 6.86 -7.73
N ILE A 182 17.57 7.93 -7.34
CA ILE A 182 17.05 8.96 -6.43
C ILE A 182 15.86 9.71 -7.04
N SER A 183 15.90 10.03 -8.33
CA SER A 183 14.79 10.67 -9.04
C SER A 183 13.60 9.72 -9.15
N HIS A 184 13.85 8.45 -9.47
CA HIS A 184 12.83 7.42 -9.55
C HIS A 184 12.15 7.16 -8.20
N LEU A 185 12.91 7.00 -7.11
CA LEU A 185 12.39 6.83 -5.75
C LEU A 185 11.56 8.04 -5.26
N LYS A 186 11.85 9.25 -5.76
CA LYS A 186 11.08 10.48 -5.51
C LYS A 186 9.86 10.65 -6.41
N SER A 187 9.72 9.78 -7.42
CA SER A 187 8.62 9.82 -8.38
C SER A 187 7.42 9.00 -7.90
N SER A 188 6.31 9.12 -8.62
CA SER A 188 5.15 8.24 -8.49
C SER A 188 4.45 8.17 -9.85
N PRO A 189 3.72 7.08 -10.15
CA PRO A 189 2.72 7.06 -11.21
C PRO A 189 1.70 8.20 -11.06
N LYS A 190 1.08 8.64 -12.17
CA LYS A 190 0.07 9.71 -12.15
C LYS A 190 -1.23 9.27 -11.45
N ALA A 191 -1.57 7.98 -11.54
CA ALA A 191 -2.73 7.43 -10.86
C ALA A 191 -2.54 7.40 -9.33
N ALA A 192 -3.62 7.70 -8.59
CA ALA A 192 -3.64 7.50 -7.14
C ALA A 192 -3.55 6.01 -6.79
N GLY A 193 -3.15 5.71 -5.55
CA GLY A 193 -3.07 4.35 -5.03
C GLY A 193 -2.06 3.44 -5.74
N SER A 194 -1.18 3.98 -6.58
CA SER A 194 -0.40 3.21 -7.56
C SER A 194 1.10 3.28 -7.27
N PRO A 195 1.65 2.52 -6.31
CA PRO A 195 3.09 2.49 -6.04
C PRO A 195 3.89 1.87 -7.19
N HIS A 196 5.15 2.29 -7.34
CA HIS A 196 6.16 1.56 -8.13
C HIS A 196 6.88 0.51 -7.28
N THR A 197 6.99 0.74 -5.96
CA THR A 197 7.63 -0.16 -5.00
C THR A 197 6.70 -0.49 -3.85
N ILE A 198 6.60 -1.77 -3.50
CA ILE A 198 6.00 -2.23 -2.24
C ILE A 198 7.14 -2.71 -1.32
N PHE A 199 7.19 -2.24 -0.09
CA PHE A 199 8.17 -2.67 0.93
C PHE A 199 7.42 -3.37 2.07
N ILE A 200 7.77 -4.62 2.34
CA ILE A 200 7.01 -5.50 3.24
C ILE A 200 7.82 -5.76 4.51
N CYS A 201 7.28 -5.33 5.64
CA CYS A 201 7.86 -5.52 6.97
C CYS A 201 7.09 -6.60 7.77
N PRO A 202 7.76 -7.35 8.66
CA PRO A 202 7.10 -8.33 9.54
C PRO A 202 6.11 -7.71 10.53
N ALA A 203 6.35 -6.45 10.94
CA ALA A 203 5.62 -5.82 12.04
C ALA A 203 5.30 -4.34 11.80
N ALA A 204 4.23 -3.87 12.44
CA ALA A 204 3.76 -2.49 12.35
C ALA A 204 4.77 -1.43 12.86
N LEU A 205 5.58 -1.76 13.88
CA LEU A 205 6.62 -0.86 14.39
C LEU A 205 7.73 -0.68 13.35
N ARG A 206 8.32 -1.79 12.88
CA ARG A 206 9.32 -1.82 11.82
C ARG A 206 8.86 -1.10 10.55
N ALA A 207 7.62 -1.30 10.12
CA ALA A 207 7.03 -0.56 9.00
C ALA A 207 6.98 0.96 9.24
N ALA A 208 6.72 1.41 10.47
CA ALA A 208 6.75 2.84 10.79
C ALA A 208 8.17 3.42 10.79
N ASP A 209 9.17 2.65 11.22
CA ASP A 209 10.58 3.03 11.21
C ASP A 209 11.13 3.15 9.79
N VAL A 210 10.86 2.16 8.94
CA VAL A 210 11.22 2.20 7.51
C VAL A 210 10.59 3.40 6.81
N VAL A 211 9.29 3.67 7.04
CA VAL A 211 8.63 4.88 6.52
C VAL A 211 9.32 6.16 6.99
N ARG A 212 9.73 6.24 8.27
CA ARG A 212 10.38 7.43 8.84
C ARG A 212 11.66 7.79 8.10
N ILE A 213 12.46 6.80 7.73
CA ILE A 213 13.72 6.99 6.98
C ILE A 213 13.45 7.23 5.49
N MET A 214 12.53 6.48 4.88
CA MET A 214 12.16 6.65 3.47
C MET A 214 11.51 8.01 3.16
N ARG A 215 11.10 8.81 4.16
CA ARG A 215 10.61 10.18 3.96
C ARG A 215 11.58 11.09 3.19
N LYS A 216 12.89 10.78 3.11
CA LYS A 216 13.84 11.50 2.22
C LYS A 216 13.44 11.49 0.73
N TYR A 217 12.61 10.51 0.33
CA TYR A 217 12.08 10.38 -1.04
C TYR A 217 10.67 10.98 -1.18
N GLN A 218 10.04 11.39 -0.09
CA GLN A 218 8.70 11.97 -0.15
C GLN A 218 8.74 13.34 -0.83
N THR A 219 7.80 13.59 -1.73
CA THR A 219 7.58 14.88 -2.37
C THR A 219 6.13 15.33 -2.16
N THR A 220 5.73 16.48 -2.70
CA THR A 220 4.31 16.88 -2.79
C THR A 220 3.48 15.84 -3.56
N ASP A 221 4.08 15.30 -4.62
CA ASP A 221 3.43 14.51 -5.66
C ASP A 221 3.70 13.00 -5.56
N SER A 222 4.59 12.59 -4.67
CA SER A 222 4.87 11.20 -4.33
C SER A 222 4.92 11.01 -2.82
N GLN A 223 3.93 10.32 -2.28
CA GLN A 223 3.86 9.97 -0.87
C GLN A 223 4.53 8.62 -0.57
N ILE A 224 5.11 8.53 0.62
CA ILE A 224 5.57 7.28 1.23
C ILE A 224 4.44 6.79 2.13
N ALA A 225 3.68 5.81 1.64
CA ALA A 225 2.50 5.30 2.31
C ALA A 225 2.83 4.26 3.38
N LYS A 226 1.97 4.16 4.40
CA LYS A 226 2.15 3.29 5.57
C LYS A 226 0.91 2.45 5.81
N PHE A 227 1.01 1.13 5.61
CA PHE A 227 -0.14 0.22 5.57
C PHE A 227 0.00 -0.95 6.55
N PHE A 228 -0.48 -0.78 7.78
CA PHE A 228 -0.63 -1.85 8.76
C PHE A 228 -1.88 -1.69 9.65
N ALA A 229 -2.33 -2.79 10.26
CA ALA A 229 -3.42 -2.79 11.23
C ALA A 229 -2.92 -2.47 12.65
N LYS A 230 -3.18 -1.24 13.14
CA LYS A 230 -2.97 -0.89 14.57
C LYS A 230 -3.90 0.22 15.04
N HIS A 231 -3.84 1.39 14.41
CA HIS A 231 -4.62 2.58 14.81
C HIS A 231 -5.48 3.17 13.68
N VAL A 232 -5.30 2.70 12.44
CA VAL A 232 -5.98 3.21 11.25
C VAL A 232 -6.81 2.07 10.64
N LYS A 233 -8.09 2.34 10.37
CA LYS A 233 -9.02 1.34 9.85
C LYS A 233 -8.69 1.00 8.39
N LEU A 234 -9.20 -0.13 7.90
CA LEU A 234 -9.05 -0.49 6.49
C LEU A 234 -9.72 0.55 5.57
N SER A 235 -10.93 1.01 5.92
CA SER A 235 -11.66 2.07 5.20
C SER A 235 -10.86 3.38 5.07
N GLU A 236 -10.15 3.78 6.14
CA GLU A 236 -9.31 4.98 6.15
C GLU A 236 -8.07 4.82 5.26
N HIS A 237 -7.47 3.63 5.21
CA HIS A 237 -6.40 3.33 4.24
C HIS A 237 -6.91 3.26 2.79
N ILE A 238 -8.11 2.73 2.57
CA ILE A 238 -8.76 2.70 1.25
C ILE A 238 -8.97 4.12 0.74
N GLU A 239 -9.56 5.00 1.56
CA GLU A 239 -9.77 6.40 1.21
C GLU A 239 -8.44 7.13 0.97
N TYR A 240 -7.45 6.92 1.85
CA TYR A 240 -6.11 7.49 1.69
C TYR A 240 -5.44 7.05 0.38
N ALA A 241 -5.44 5.76 0.05
CA ALA A 241 -4.84 5.27 -1.19
C ALA A 241 -5.57 5.82 -2.42
N LYS A 242 -6.90 5.81 -2.43
CA LYS A 242 -7.72 6.31 -3.57
C LYS A 242 -7.53 7.81 -3.86
N LYS A 243 -7.11 8.63 -2.88
CA LYS A 243 -6.84 10.07 -3.08
C LYS A 243 -5.37 10.47 -3.17
N THR A 244 -4.43 9.54 -2.97
CA THR A 244 -3.01 9.86 -2.81
C THR A 244 -2.17 9.24 -3.92
N ARG A 245 -1.28 10.03 -4.54
CA ARG A 245 -0.21 9.52 -5.39
C ARG A 245 0.91 8.96 -4.52
N ILE A 246 1.19 7.67 -4.66
CA ILE A 246 2.13 6.91 -3.81
C ILE A 246 3.30 6.48 -4.70
N GLY A 247 4.53 6.74 -4.28
CA GLY A 247 5.71 6.14 -4.91
C GLY A 247 6.03 4.79 -4.30
N ILE A 248 6.20 4.80 -2.97
CA ILE A 248 6.55 3.62 -2.16
C ILE A 248 5.44 3.33 -1.16
N ALA A 249 4.94 2.10 -1.17
CA ALA A 249 3.97 1.59 -0.20
C ALA A 249 4.67 0.66 0.80
N VAL A 250 4.84 1.11 2.05
CA VAL A 250 5.44 0.30 3.12
C VAL A 250 4.35 -0.28 4.01
N GLY A 251 4.38 -1.58 4.33
CA GLY A 251 3.30 -2.18 5.12
C GLY A 251 3.57 -3.58 5.66
N THR A 252 2.59 -4.12 6.37
CA THR A 252 2.55 -5.55 6.73
C THR A 252 1.76 -6.33 5.68
N PRO A 253 2.09 -7.61 5.41
CA PRO A 253 1.46 -8.38 4.32
C PRO A 253 -0.07 -8.35 4.35
N ALA A 254 -0.68 -8.61 5.51
CA ALA A 254 -2.14 -8.65 5.68
C ALA A 254 -2.84 -7.37 5.17
N ARG A 255 -2.37 -6.18 5.58
CA ARG A 255 -3.02 -4.92 5.20
C ARG A 255 -2.73 -4.53 3.74
N LEU A 256 -1.59 -4.95 3.18
CA LEU A 256 -1.28 -4.78 1.77
C LEU A 256 -2.20 -5.65 0.90
N VAL A 257 -2.40 -6.92 1.27
CA VAL A 257 -3.37 -7.84 0.63
C VAL A 257 -4.78 -7.26 0.67
N ASP A 258 -5.26 -6.80 1.83
CA ASP A 258 -6.60 -6.20 1.96
C ASP A 258 -6.81 -5.03 0.97
N LEU A 259 -5.81 -4.16 0.81
CA LEU A 259 -5.87 -2.98 -0.05
C LEU A 259 -5.73 -3.30 -1.54
N ILE A 260 -4.96 -4.34 -1.89
CA ILE A 260 -4.87 -4.85 -3.26
C ILE A 260 -6.21 -5.50 -3.65
N LYS A 261 -6.84 -6.25 -2.74
CA LYS A 261 -8.15 -6.89 -2.96
C LYS A 261 -9.31 -5.90 -3.09
N ASP A 262 -9.29 -4.78 -2.36
CA ASP A 262 -10.24 -3.68 -2.57
C ASP A 262 -10.00 -2.91 -3.89
N GLY A 263 -8.82 -3.06 -4.51
CA GLY A 263 -8.39 -2.25 -5.65
C GLY A 263 -7.96 -0.82 -5.28
N ALA A 264 -7.92 -0.47 -3.99
CA ALA A 264 -7.40 0.81 -3.50
C ALA A 264 -5.90 0.95 -3.73
N LEU A 265 -5.14 -0.15 -3.58
CA LEU A 265 -3.73 -0.22 -3.90
C LEU A 265 -3.54 -0.93 -5.25
N GLN A 266 -3.34 -0.14 -6.30
CA GLN A 266 -3.22 -0.62 -7.67
C GLN A 266 -1.83 -1.20 -7.94
N ILE A 267 -1.80 -2.42 -8.45
CA ILE A 267 -0.56 -3.15 -8.77
C ILE A 267 -0.03 -2.86 -10.19
N LYS A 268 -0.80 -2.16 -11.04
CA LYS A 268 -0.47 -1.89 -12.47
C LYS A 268 0.93 -1.32 -12.71
N TYR A 269 1.41 -0.49 -11.78
CA TYR A 269 2.69 0.21 -11.89
C TYR A 269 3.80 -0.36 -11.01
N VAL A 270 3.52 -1.42 -10.24
CA VAL A 270 4.53 -2.10 -9.44
C VAL A 270 5.64 -2.60 -10.38
N GLN A 271 6.86 -2.40 -9.94
CA GLN A 271 8.09 -2.89 -10.57
C GLN A 271 8.79 -3.86 -9.62
N ARG A 272 8.77 -3.57 -8.32
CA ARG A 272 9.48 -4.36 -7.32
C ARG A 272 8.72 -4.54 -6.02
N VAL A 273 8.95 -5.69 -5.38
CA VAL A 273 8.58 -5.96 -4.00
C VAL A 273 9.86 -6.16 -3.20
N VAL A 274 10.04 -5.40 -2.13
CA VAL A 274 11.17 -5.50 -1.22
C VAL A 274 10.72 -6.16 0.07
N LEU A 275 11.40 -7.21 0.49
CA LEU A 275 11.08 -8.00 1.67
C LEU A 275 12.10 -7.71 2.77
N ASP A 276 11.64 -7.29 3.94
CA ASP A 276 12.45 -7.04 5.15
C ASP A 276 12.77 -8.37 5.85
N VAL A 277 13.61 -9.18 5.20
CA VAL A 277 14.03 -10.54 5.58
C VAL A 277 15.10 -10.52 6.67
N SER A 278 16.08 -9.60 6.59
CA SER A 278 17.19 -9.54 7.55
C SER A 278 16.78 -9.04 8.93
N TYR A 279 15.68 -8.29 9.05
CA TYR A 279 15.18 -7.83 10.34
C TYR A 279 14.62 -8.97 11.19
N LEU A 280 15.23 -9.18 12.36
CA LEU A 280 14.76 -10.08 13.40
C LEU A 280 14.15 -9.30 14.56
N ASP A 281 12.94 -9.67 14.98
CA ASP A 281 12.28 -9.06 16.13
C ASP A 281 12.98 -9.42 17.46
N ALA A 282 12.47 -8.87 18.57
CA ALA A 282 12.97 -9.15 19.92
C ALA A 282 12.99 -10.65 20.29
N LYS A 283 12.18 -11.48 19.62
CA LYS A 283 12.10 -12.94 19.81
C LYS A 283 12.88 -13.71 18.74
N LYS A 284 13.76 -13.03 18.00
CA LYS A 284 14.56 -13.54 16.89
C LYS A 284 13.74 -14.18 15.76
N ARG A 285 12.58 -13.59 15.45
CA ARG A 285 11.70 -14.01 14.35
C ARG A 285 11.78 -12.99 13.20
N GLY A 286 12.07 -13.47 12.00
CA GLY A 286 12.03 -12.66 10.78
C GLY A 286 10.68 -12.70 10.07
N LEU A 287 10.62 -12.08 8.88
CA LEU A 287 9.44 -12.03 8.01
C LEU A 287 8.84 -13.41 7.67
N TRP A 288 9.68 -14.45 7.61
CA TRP A 288 9.30 -15.80 7.21
C TRP A 288 9.04 -16.76 8.39
N ASP A 289 9.15 -16.30 9.65
CA ASP A 289 9.07 -17.16 10.85
C ASP A 289 7.74 -17.12 11.61
N ILE A 290 6.84 -16.21 11.24
CA ILE A 290 5.51 -16.07 11.84
C ILE A 290 4.48 -16.54 10.83
N LYS A 291 3.74 -17.61 11.12
CA LYS A 291 2.85 -18.26 10.14
C LYS A 291 1.82 -17.29 9.55
N GLU A 292 1.17 -16.48 10.38
CA GLU A 292 0.13 -15.54 9.96
C GLU A 292 0.68 -14.42 9.07
N VAL A 293 1.96 -14.06 9.24
CA VAL A 293 2.67 -13.09 8.40
C VAL A 293 3.06 -13.76 7.08
N GLN A 294 3.58 -14.99 7.13
CA GLN A 294 3.98 -15.75 5.95
C GLN A 294 2.79 -16.09 5.06
N ASP A 295 1.68 -16.60 5.62
CA ASP A 295 0.47 -16.95 4.86
C ASP A 295 -0.01 -15.76 4.02
N LYS A 296 0.01 -14.55 4.60
CA LYS A 296 -0.36 -13.29 3.92
C LYS A 296 0.72 -12.76 2.97
N LEU A 297 1.99 -13.08 3.20
CA LEU A 297 3.08 -12.75 2.26
C LEU A 297 2.99 -13.62 1.01
N VAL A 298 2.81 -14.93 1.18
CA VAL A 298 2.59 -15.89 0.08
C VAL A 298 1.35 -15.51 -0.70
N GLU A 299 0.24 -15.17 -0.03
CA GLU A 299 -0.98 -14.67 -0.69
C GLU A 299 -0.73 -13.41 -1.53
N LEU A 300 0.11 -12.48 -1.07
CA LEU A 300 0.47 -11.27 -1.81
C LEU A 300 1.32 -11.58 -3.05
N LEU A 301 2.35 -12.44 -2.90
CA LEU A 301 3.26 -12.80 -4.00
C LEU A 301 2.58 -13.69 -5.04
N ALA A 302 1.56 -14.47 -4.65
CA ALA A 302 0.76 -15.30 -5.53
C ALA A 302 -0.34 -14.53 -6.30
N VAL A 303 -0.55 -13.23 -6.04
CA VAL A 303 -1.45 -12.41 -6.88
C VAL A 303 -0.86 -12.36 -8.30
N GLU A 304 -1.58 -12.91 -9.28
CA GLU A 304 -1.11 -13.02 -10.67
C GLU A 304 -0.62 -11.66 -11.23
N GLY A 305 -1.38 -10.60 -10.98
CA GLY A 305 -1.02 -9.24 -11.38
C GLY A 305 0.16 -8.63 -10.63
N VAL A 306 0.61 -9.20 -9.50
CA VAL A 306 1.89 -8.87 -8.87
C VAL A 306 2.99 -9.68 -9.55
N ARG A 307 2.84 -11.00 -9.65
CA ARG A 307 3.83 -11.91 -10.27
C ARG A 307 4.25 -11.45 -11.68
N ARG A 308 3.29 -11.23 -12.58
CA ARG A 308 3.53 -10.71 -13.94
C ARG A 308 4.22 -9.35 -14.00
N ARG A 309 4.16 -8.56 -12.92
CA ARG A 309 4.78 -7.22 -12.84
C ARG A 309 6.21 -7.25 -12.32
N LEU A 310 6.61 -8.34 -11.68
CA LEU A 310 7.97 -8.60 -11.19
C LEU A 310 8.86 -9.29 -12.25
N GLU A 311 8.26 -9.86 -13.30
CA GLU A 311 8.96 -10.49 -14.42
C GLU A 311 9.56 -9.46 -15.41
N GLY A 312 10.60 -9.87 -16.15
CA GLY A 312 11.17 -9.10 -17.26
C GLY A 312 11.95 -7.85 -16.88
N GLY A 313 12.52 -7.79 -15.67
CA GLY A 313 13.47 -6.75 -15.26
C GLY A 313 14.87 -6.93 -15.85
N GLY A 314 15.67 -5.86 -15.79
CA GLY A 314 17.11 -5.89 -16.10
C GLY A 314 17.86 -4.83 -15.29
N GLU A 315 19.19 -4.74 -15.44
CA GLU A 315 20.02 -3.84 -14.62
C GLU A 315 19.58 -2.36 -14.67
N GLU A 316 19.21 -1.85 -15.86
CA GLU A 316 18.74 -0.47 -16.04
C GLU A 316 17.26 -0.25 -15.64
N ASP A 317 16.40 -1.25 -15.77
CA ASP A 317 14.97 -1.20 -15.38
C ASP A 317 14.65 -2.40 -14.50
N SER A 318 15.10 -2.31 -13.26
CA SER A 318 15.03 -3.43 -12.33
C SER A 318 13.58 -3.73 -11.92
N ARG A 319 13.18 -4.99 -12.10
CA ARG A 319 11.88 -5.51 -11.69
C ARG A 319 12.09 -6.87 -11.06
N GLY A 320 11.35 -7.14 -9.99
CA GLY A 320 11.56 -8.37 -9.23
C GLY A 320 11.31 -8.26 -7.73
N LEU A 321 11.53 -9.40 -7.08
CA LEU A 321 11.54 -9.58 -5.65
C LEU A 321 12.95 -9.32 -5.11
N MET A 322 13.05 -8.54 -4.04
CA MET A 322 14.30 -8.09 -3.46
C MET A 322 14.35 -8.46 -1.98
N PHE A 323 15.45 -9.08 -1.54
CA PHE A 323 15.70 -9.34 -0.13
C PHE A 323 16.42 -8.14 0.50
N TYR A 324 15.85 -7.61 1.57
CA TYR A 324 16.46 -6.62 2.46
C TYR A 324 16.67 -7.22 3.84
#